data_AF-X0VFD6-F1
#
_entry.id   AF-X0VFD6-F1
#
_cell.length_a   1.000
_cell.length_b   1.000
_cell.length_c   1.000
_cell.angle_alpha   90.00
_cell.angle_beta   90.00
_cell.angle_gamma   90.00
#
_symmetry.space_group_name_H-M   'P 1'
#
loop_
_entity.id
_entity.type
_entity.pdbx_description
1 polymer ?
#
loop_
_entity_poly.entity_id
_entity_poly.type
_entity_poly.pdbx_seq_one_letter_code
_entity_poly.pdbx_strand_id
1 'polypeptide(L)'
;MSFKILEINEENVDKEGLFCKKSKKKEEGYQNKLKWIKERFKDGLKYKMLMVKESKGFTSRGVIEYISGEHNWRGIQAEEWMVIHCL
;
A
#
# COMPACT_ATOMS: atom_id res chain seq x y z
N MET A 1 22.91 8.40 6.90
CA MET A 1 21.61 8.34 6.20
C MET A 1 20.58 7.88 7.23
N SER A 2 19.50 8.63 7.45
CA SER A 2 18.49 8.30 8.48
C SER A 2 17.24 7.74 7.79
N PHE A 3 16.69 6.67 8.32
CA PHE A 3 15.46 6.06 7.83
C PHE A 3 14.56 5.68 9.01
N LYS A 4 13.27 5.53 8.74
CA LYS A 4 12.29 4.97 9.67
C LYS A 4 11.26 4.14 8.92
N ILE A 5 10.69 3.16 9.60
CA ILE A 5 9.56 2.40 9.10
C ILE A 5 8.31 2.98 9.74
N LEU A 6 7.37 3.42 8.91
CA LEU A 6 6.07 3.92 9.33
C LEU A 6 5.03 2.82 9.14
N GLU A 7 4.35 2.41 10.20
CA GLU A 7 3.17 1.55 10.09
C GLU A 7 1.97 2.40 9.69
N ILE A 8 1.33 2.01 8.59
CA ILE A 8 0.10 2.63 8.11
C ILE A 8 -1.08 1.85 8.67
N ASN A 9 -2.04 2.57 9.24
CA ASN A 9 -3.21 2.02 9.93
C ASN A 9 -4.45 2.90 9.67
N GLU A 10 -5.60 2.52 10.25
CA GLU A 10 -6.86 3.26 10.08
C GLU A 10 -6.77 4.73 10.49
N GLU A 11 -5.94 5.07 11.48
CA GLU A 11 -5.83 6.43 12.03
C GLU A 11 -5.03 7.36 11.11
N ASN A 12 -4.03 6.83 10.40
CA ASN A 12 -3.08 7.65 9.66
C ASN A 12 -3.14 7.49 8.12
N VAL A 13 -3.84 6.46 7.60
CA VAL A 13 -3.84 6.14 6.16
C VAL A 13 -4.38 7.26 5.28
N ASP A 14 -5.33 8.06 5.76
CA ASP A 14 -5.88 9.18 4.98
C ASP A 14 -4.87 10.34 4.83
N LYS A 15 -4.11 10.58 5.90
CA LYS A 15 -3.08 11.62 5.96
C LYS A 15 -1.86 11.20 5.14
N GLU A 16 -1.25 10.07 5.50
CA GLU A 16 0.00 9.59 4.91
C GLU A 16 -0.22 9.07 3.49
N GLY A 17 -1.38 8.47 3.24
CA GLY A 17 -1.74 7.87 1.95
C GLY A 17 -1.05 6.55 1.68
N LEU A 18 -1.33 6.00 0.50
CA LEU A 18 -0.70 4.79 -0.01
C LEU A 18 0.56 5.14 -0.80
N PHE A 19 1.55 4.23 -0.78
CA PHE A 19 2.79 4.40 -1.55
C PHE A 19 2.53 4.48 -3.06
N CYS A 20 1.74 3.53 -3.59
CA CYS A 20 1.37 3.50 -5.00
C CYS A 20 0.40 4.65 -5.33
N LYS A 21 0.61 5.31 -6.49
CA LYS A 21 -0.29 6.36 -7.01
C LYS A 21 -0.54 7.52 -6.03
N LYS A 22 0.40 7.81 -5.12
CA LYS A 22 0.27 8.88 -4.10
C LYS A 22 -0.02 10.29 -4.64
N SER A 23 0.37 10.60 -5.88
CA SER A 23 0.07 11.87 -6.57
C SER A 23 -1.34 11.93 -7.19
N LYS A 24 -2.07 10.82 -7.19
CA LYS A 24 -3.35 10.62 -7.85
C LYS A 24 -4.43 10.20 -6.85
N LYS A 25 -4.43 10.80 -5.65
CA LYS A 25 -5.38 10.46 -4.57
C LYS A 25 -6.85 10.54 -5.00
N LYS A 26 -7.21 11.37 -5.98
CA LYS A 26 -8.59 11.53 -6.46
C LYS A 26 -9.02 10.50 -7.52
N GLU A 27 -8.10 9.69 -8.05
CA GLU A 27 -8.45 8.66 -9.05
C GLU A 27 -9.26 7.54 -8.38
N GLU A 28 -10.27 7.03 -9.09
CA GLU A 28 -11.14 5.97 -8.60
C GLU A 28 -10.36 4.73 -8.13
N GLY A 29 -9.35 4.31 -8.90
CA GLY A 29 -8.50 3.17 -8.52
C GLY A 29 -7.76 3.38 -7.20
N TYR A 30 -7.35 4.62 -6.89
CA TYR A 30 -6.74 4.93 -5.59
C TYR A 30 -7.78 4.82 -4.47
N GLN A 31 -8.98 5.38 -4.67
CA GLN A 31 -10.06 5.35 -3.69
C GLN A 31 -10.54 3.92 -3.41
N ASN A 32 -10.68 3.09 -4.45
CA ASN A 32 -11.02 1.68 -4.32
C ASN A 32 -9.94 0.91 -3.55
N LYS A 33 -8.66 1.13 -3.86
CA LYS A 33 -7.56 0.51 -3.09
C LYS A 33 -7.55 0.98 -1.63
N LEU A 34 -7.75 2.27 -1.39
CA LEU A 34 -7.80 2.83 -0.03
C LEU A 34 -8.93 2.21 0.79
N LYS A 35 -10.14 2.12 0.21
CA LYS A 35 -11.29 1.48 0.85
C LYS A 35 -10.99 0.01 1.18
N TRP A 36 -10.45 -0.74 0.21
CA TRP A 36 -10.09 -2.14 0.42
C TRP A 36 -9.05 -2.31 1.54
N ILE A 37 -7.98 -1.50 1.55
CA ILE A 37 -6.96 -1.54 2.59
C ILE A 37 -7.56 -1.26 3.98
N LYS A 38 -8.42 -0.23 4.10
CA LYS A 38 -9.10 0.08 5.36
C LYS A 38 -9.91 -1.11 5.87
N GLU A 39 -10.67 -1.76 5.00
CA GLU A 39 -11.45 -2.94 5.36
C GLU A 39 -10.59 -4.15 5.73
N ARG A 40 -9.32 -4.22 5.33
CA ARG A 40 -8.42 -5.33 5.63
C ARG A 40 -7.56 -5.10 6.87
N PHE A 41 -7.48 -3.88 7.42
CA PHE A 41 -6.75 -3.65 8.67
C PHE A 41 -7.32 -4.47 9.83
N LYS A 42 -8.66 -4.57 9.94
CA LYS A 42 -9.35 -5.46 10.87
C LYS A 42 -9.06 -6.96 10.66
N ASP A 43 -8.67 -7.34 9.45
CA ASP A 43 -8.33 -8.72 9.08
C ASP A 43 -6.83 -9.00 9.21
N GLY A 44 -6.09 -8.09 9.86
CA GLY A 44 -4.66 -8.25 10.17
C GLY A 44 -3.71 -7.76 9.07
N LEU A 45 -4.17 -6.98 8.09
CA LEU A 45 -3.28 -6.36 7.09
C LEU A 45 -2.23 -5.49 7.78
N LYS A 46 -0.96 -5.78 7.50
CA LYS A 46 0.18 -4.95 7.88
C LYS A 46 0.71 -4.21 6.67
N TYR A 47 0.67 -2.89 6.74
CA TYR A 47 1.18 -2.00 5.70
C TYR A 47 2.32 -1.16 6.28
N LYS A 48 3.55 -1.41 5.82
CA LYS A 48 4.75 -0.73 6.34
C LYS A 48 5.41 0.07 5.24
N MET A 49 5.64 1.35 5.49
CA MET A 49 6.25 2.27 4.55
C MET A 49 7.66 2.65 5.00
N LEU A 50 8.63 2.48 4.11
CA LEU A 50 10.00 2.95 4.32
C LEU A 50 10.07 4.45 4.06
N MET A 51 10.43 5.20 5.09
CA MET A 51 10.64 6.64 5.02
C MET A 51 12.14 6.95 5.14
N VAL A 52 12.72 7.57 4.13
CA VAL A 52 14.15 7.93 4.09
C VAL A 52 14.30 9.44 4.22
N LYS A 53 15.19 9.88 5.11
CA LYS A 53 15.50 11.31 5.28
C LYS A 53 16.35 11.79 4.11
N GLU A 54 15.78 12.70 3.33
CA GLU A 54 16.38 13.38 2.19
C GLU A 54 16.46 14.89 2.44
N SER A 55 16.97 15.66 1.48
CA SER A 55 17.17 17.11 1.60
C SER A 55 15.90 17.89 1.94
N LYS A 56 14.73 17.41 1.52
CA LYS A 56 13.41 18.03 1.76
C LYS A 56 12.64 17.42 2.93
N GLY A 57 13.25 16.52 3.71
CA GLY A 57 12.60 15.79 4.80
C GLY A 57 12.45 14.31 4.53
N PHE A 58 11.50 13.64 5.21
CA PHE A 58 11.28 12.21 5.03
C PHE A 58 10.44 11.93 3.78
N THR A 59 11.00 11.13 2.88
CA THR A 59 10.35 10.71 1.63
C THR A 59 10.08 9.20 1.69
N SER A 60 8.86 8.79 1.32
CA SER A 60 8.52 7.38 1.14
C SER A 60 9.31 6.76 -0.01
N ARG A 61 10.08 5.70 0.23
CA ARG A 61 10.92 5.03 -0.78
C ARG A 61 10.62 3.56 -1.03
N GLY A 62 9.82 2.95 -0.17
CA GLY A 62 9.38 1.58 -0.38
C GLY A 62 8.18 1.26 0.50
N VAL A 63 7.57 0.12 0.21
CA VAL A 63 6.46 -0.43 0.97
C VAL A 63 6.57 -1.94 1.01
N ILE A 64 6.13 -2.53 2.11
CA ILE A 64 5.77 -3.94 2.18
C ILE A 64 4.36 -4.04 2.78
N GLU A 65 3.50 -4.81 2.12
CA GLU A 65 2.16 -5.14 2.58
C GLU A 65 2.03 -6.65 2.74
N TYR A 66 1.56 -7.11 3.90
CA TYR A 66 1.39 -8.54 4.18
C TYR A 66 0.17 -8.77 5.07
N ILE A 67 -0.53 -9.86 4.81
CA ILE A 67 -1.76 -10.29 5.49
C ILE A 67 -1.79 -11.81 5.50
N SER A 68 -2.60 -12.42 6.36
CA SER A 68 -2.83 -13.85 6.35
C SER A 68 -3.31 -14.34 4.98
N GLY A 69 -2.91 -15.57 4.62
CA GLY A 69 -3.18 -16.14 3.30
C GLY A 69 -4.67 -16.23 2.98
N GLU A 70 -5.52 -16.55 3.96
CA GLU A 70 -6.98 -16.63 3.80
C GLU A 70 -7.65 -15.28 3.48
N HIS A 71 -6.98 -14.16 3.77
CA HIS A 71 -7.48 -12.81 3.48
C HIS A 71 -6.77 -12.16 2.29
N ASN A 72 -5.79 -12.86 1.69
CA ASN A 72 -5.08 -12.37 0.53
C ASN A 72 -6.00 -12.42 -0.71
N TRP A 73 -5.91 -11.41 -1.56
CA TRP A 73 -6.69 -11.34 -2.79
C TRP A 73 -5.85 -10.86 -3.96
N ARG A 74 -5.97 -11.56 -5.09
CA ARG A 74 -5.39 -11.18 -6.37
C ARG A 74 -6.39 -11.45 -7.48
N GLY A 75 -7.18 -10.43 -7.84
CA GLY A 75 -8.10 -10.51 -8.95
C GLY A 75 -7.35 -10.55 -10.29
N ILE A 76 -7.52 -11.62 -11.06
CA ILE A 76 -6.92 -11.80 -12.37
C ILE A 76 -7.97 -12.41 -13.30
N GLN A 77 -8.32 -11.70 -14.36
CA GLN A 77 -9.11 -12.22 -15.48
C GLN A 77 -8.25 -12.08 -16.74
N ALA A 78 -7.81 -13.19 -17.30
CA ALA A 78 -6.76 -13.22 -18.32
C ALA A 78 -6.96 -14.39 -19.29
N GLU A 79 -8.17 -14.55 -19.83
CA GLU A 79 -8.44 -15.55 -20.87
C GLU A 79 -7.51 -15.33 -22.07
N GLU A 80 -6.84 -16.38 -22.54
CA GLU A 80 -5.86 -16.34 -23.64
C GLU A 80 -4.57 -15.53 -23.38
N TRP A 81 -4.31 -15.12 -22.12
CA TRP A 81 -3.11 -14.35 -21.75
C TRP A 81 -2.28 -15.03 -20.66
N MET A 82 -0.98 -14.70 -20.63
CA MET A 82 -0.06 -15.07 -19.57
C MET A 82 0.04 -13.95 -18.52
N VAL A 83 0.03 -14.33 -17.24
CA VAL A 83 0.21 -13.38 -16.14
C VAL A 83 1.61 -13.55 -15.57
N ILE A 84 2.44 -12.52 -15.68
CA ILE A 84 3.78 -12.48 -15.08
C ILE A 84 3.70 -11.77 -13.73
N HIS A 85 4.05 -12.47 -12.66
CA HIS A 85 4.05 -11.92 -11.31
C HIS A 85 5.42 -11.39 -10.90
N CYS A 86 5.44 -10.20 -10.32
CA CYS A 86 6.49 -9.74 -9.41
C CYS A 86 5.90 -9.74 -7.98
N LEU A 87 6.72 -10.06 -6.99
CA LEU A 87 6.37 -9.99 -5.55
C LEU A 87 7.16 -8.84 -4.91
#